data_AF-A0A351A674-F1
#
_entry.id   AF-A0A351A674-F1
#
_cell.length_a   1.000
_cell.length_b   1.000
_cell.length_c   1.000
_cell.angle_alpha   90.00
_cell.angle_beta   90.00
_cell.angle_gamma   90.00
#
_symmetry.space_group_name_H-M   'P 1'
#
loop_
_entity.id
_entity.type
_entity.pdbx_description
1 polymer ?
#
loop_
_entity_poly.entity_id
_entity_poly.type
_entity_poly.pdbx_seq_one_letter_code
_entity_poly.pdbx_strand_id
1 'polypeptide(L)'
;MAEPMLIARSPQDAAFKDILLLPRLANRHGLITGATGTGKTVTLQKLAEAFAGIGVPVFMADVKGDLSGIGAAGTAAPKLLQRLEAIGITEYAPRANTAVFWDVFGEQGHPVRATISDMGPLLIARLLNLNDIQTGVLTLVFKIADDNGMLLLDLKDLRAMVQFVGENAKSFTT
;
A
#
# COMPACT_ATOMS: atom_id res chain seq x y z
N MET A 1 -9.98 -10.70 22.96
CA MET A 1 -8.68 -10.71 22.24
C MET A 1 -8.96 -11.32 20.89
N ALA A 2 -8.47 -10.76 19.78
CA ALA A 2 -8.76 -11.32 18.45
C ALA A 2 -8.25 -12.76 18.34
N GLU A 3 -9.06 -13.64 17.75
CA GLU A 3 -8.74 -15.06 17.63
C GLU A 3 -7.53 -15.27 16.67
N PRO A 4 -6.72 -16.33 16.89
CA PRO A 4 -5.69 -16.72 15.93
C PRO A 4 -6.27 -16.95 14.53
N MET A 5 -5.68 -16.33 13.51
CA MET A 5 -6.19 -16.38 12.15
C MET A 5 -5.55 -17.53 11.38
N LEU A 6 -6.35 -18.44 10.82
CA LEU A 6 -5.85 -19.49 9.92
C LEU A 6 -5.34 -18.88 8.62
N ILE A 7 -4.03 -18.99 8.37
CA ILE A 7 -3.37 -18.46 7.17
C ILE A 7 -2.93 -19.56 6.20
N ALA A 8 -2.66 -20.78 6.69
CA ALA A 8 -2.31 -21.91 5.86
C ALA A 8 -2.58 -23.25 6.57
N ARG A 9 -2.63 -24.34 5.80
CA ARG A 9 -2.58 -25.73 6.28
C ARG A 9 -1.41 -26.43 5.62
N SER A 10 -0.67 -27.21 6.42
CA SER A 10 0.41 -28.07 5.93
C SER A 10 0.03 -29.53 6.14
N PRO A 11 0.19 -30.41 5.13
CA PRO A 11 0.05 -31.85 5.36
C PRO A 11 1.17 -32.31 6.31
N GLN A 12 0.81 -33.12 7.31
CA GLN A 12 1.71 -33.84 8.21
C GLN A 12 1.20 -35.26 8.39
N ASP A 13 1.89 -36.22 7.76
CA ASP A 13 1.52 -37.63 7.72
C ASP A 13 0.08 -37.85 7.22
N ALA A 14 -0.82 -38.30 8.11
CA ALA A 14 -2.24 -38.56 7.84
C ALA A 14 -3.18 -37.44 8.31
N ALA A 15 -2.63 -36.29 8.74
CA ALA A 15 -3.39 -35.16 9.26
C ALA A 15 -2.94 -33.83 8.63
N PHE A 16 -3.74 -32.77 8.85
CA PHE A 16 -3.39 -31.41 8.47
C PHE A 16 -2.99 -30.62 9.72
N LYS A 17 -1.89 -29.87 9.63
CA LYS A 17 -1.49 -28.91 10.66
C LYS A 17 -1.92 -27.50 10.27
N ASP A 18 -2.72 -26.89 11.13
CA ASP A 18 -3.12 -25.49 11.01
C ASP A 18 -1.94 -24.56 11.33
N ILE A 19 -1.71 -23.61 10.42
CA ILE A 19 -0.74 -22.53 10.59
C ILE A 19 -1.55 -21.26 10.87
N LEU A 20 -1.47 -20.81 12.12
CA LEU A 20 -2.24 -19.68 12.64
C LEU A 20 -1.33 -18.46 12.81
N LEU A 21 -1.81 -17.30 12.39
CA LEU A 21 -1.19 -16.00 12.70
C LEU A 21 -1.86 -15.40 13.93
N LEU A 22 -1.06 -15.04 14.93
CA LEU A 22 -1.55 -14.34 16.12
C LEU A 22 -1.69 -12.84 15.80
N PRO A 23 -2.90 -12.25 15.79
CA PRO A 23 -3.09 -10.85 15.40
C PRO A 23 -2.23 -9.88 16.22
N ARG A 24 -2.05 -10.15 17.51
CA ARG A 24 -1.23 -9.32 18.42
C ARG A 24 0.24 -9.24 18.00
N LEU A 25 0.75 -10.21 17.25
CA LEU A 25 2.15 -10.24 16.80
C LEU A 25 2.32 -9.75 15.35
N ALA A 26 1.22 -9.45 14.65
CA ALA A 26 1.21 -9.01 13.26
C ALA A 26 1.66 -7.56 13.05
N ASN A 27 1.95 -6.82 14.12
CA ASN A 27 2.57 -5.50 14.07
C ASN A 27 4.09 -5.55 13.78
N ARG A 28 4.67 -6.75 13.67
CA ARG A 28 6.05 -6.95 13.23
C ARG A 28 6.10 -7.08 11.71
N HIS A 29 7.13 -6.51 11.09
CA HIS A 29 7.35 -6.65 9.65
C HIS A 29 7.55 -8.11 9.27
N GLY A 30 6.95 -8.52 8.15
CA GLY A 30 7.07 -9.85 7.57
C GLY A 30 7.47 -9.77 6.10
N LEU A 31 7.99 -10.88 5.56
CA LEU A 31 8.41 -10.99 4.18
C LEU A 31 7.74 -12.19 3.52
N ILE A 32 7.02 -11.96 2.42
CA ILE A 32 6.50 -13.02 1.55
C ILE A 32 7.34 -13.04 0.29
N THR A 33 8.09 -14.11 0.09
CA THR A 33 8.98 -14.28 -1.06
C THR A 33 8.74 -15.62 -1.74
N GLY A 34 9.08 -15.73 -3.02
CA GLY A 34 8.88 -16.92 -3.84
C GLY A 34 8.92 -16.61 -5.33
N ALA A 35 9.13 -17.63 -6.16
CA ALA A 35 9.12 -17.47 -7.63
C ALA A 35 7.71 -17.12 -8.16
N THR A 36 7.61 -16.75 -9.44
CA THR A 36 6.30 -16.57 -10.10
C THR A 36 5.49 -17.86 -10.04
N GLY A 37 4.19 -17.76 -9.79
CA GLY A 37 3.29 -18.93 -9.70
C GLY A 37 3.33 -19.70 -8.37
N THR A 38 4.15 -19.30 -7.40
CA THR A 38 4.25 -19.97 -6.08
C THR A 38 3.19 -19.54 -5.06
N GLY A 39 2.21 -18.73 -5.46
CA GLY A 39 1.08 -18.35 -4.60
C GLY A 39 1.27 -17.08 -3.75
N LYS A 40 2.31 -16.26 -4.00
CA LYS A 40 2.53 -14.99 -3.27
C LYS A 40 1.27 -14.11 -3.18
N THR A 41 0.60 -13.90 -4.30
CA THR A 41 -0.61 -13.08 -4.42
C THR A 41 -1.76 -13.68 -3.60
N VAL A 42 -1.96 -15.01 -3.67
CA VAL A 42 -2.99 -15.72 -2.90
C VAL A 42 -2.71 -15.61 -1.39
N THR A 43 -1.45 -15.72 -0.98
CA THR A 43 -1.06 -15.55 0.43
C THR A 43 -1.31 -14.12 0.91
N LEU A 44 -0.97 -13.10 0.09
CA LEU A 44 -1.24 -11.70 0.40
C LEU A 44 -2.74 -11.43 0.53
N GLN A 45 -3.55 -11.91 -0.43
CA GLN A 45 -5.01 -11.81 -0.36
C GLN A 45 -5.54 -12.46 0.91
N LYS A 46 -5.13 -13.70 1.21
CA LYS A 46 -5.58 -14.41 2.43
C LYS A 46 -5.28 -13.63 3.71
N LEU A 47 -4.11 -13.01 3.80
CA LEU A 47 -3.75 -12.16 4.93
C LEU A 47 -4.61 -10.89 4.98
N ALA A 48 -4.76 -10.19 3.85
CA ALA A 48 -5.58 -8.99 3.76
C ALA A 48 -7.04 -9.26 4.18
N GLU A 49 -7.62 -10.35 3.70
CA GLU A 49 -8.96 -10.82 4.06
C GLU A 49 -9.10 -11.16 5.55
N ALA A 50 -8.07 -11.79 6.13
CA ALA A 50 -8.07 -12.16 7.54
C ALA A 50 -8.01 -10.92 8.43
N PHE A 51 -7.14 -9.95 8.10
CA PHE A 51 -7.05 -8.67 8.81
C PHE A 51 -8.34 -7.84 8.67
N ALA A 52 -8.87 -7.71 7.45
CA ALA A 52 -10.12 -7.01 7.21
C ALA A 52 -11.29 -7.66 7.98
N GLY A 53 -11.31 -9.00 8.04
CA GLY A 53 -12.33 -9.77 8.77
C GLY A 53 -12.36 -9.51 10.28
N ILE A 54 -11.26 -9.04 10.87
CA ILE A 54 -11.19 -8.64 12.29
C ILE A 54 -11.24 -7.11 12.48
N GLY A 55 -11.59 -6.36 11.43
CA GLY A 55 -11.72 -4.91 11.47
C GLY A 55 -10.41 -4.13 11.36
N VAL A 56 -9.31 -4.78 10.96
CA VAL A 56 -8.03 -4.09 10.70
C VAL A 56 -8.02 -3.57 9.26
N PRO A 57 -7.90 -2.24 9.03
CA PRO A 57 -7.76 -1.70 7.69
C PRO A 57 -6.46 -2.16 7.04
N VAL A 58 -6.52 -2.61 5.79
CA VAL A 58 -5.36 -3.08 5.03
C VAL A 58 -5.15 -2.16 3.83
N PHE A 59 -3.97 -1.57 3.74
CA PHE A 59 -3.52 -0.79 2.59
C PHE A 59 -2.46 -1.58 1.83
N MET A 60 -2.65 -1.75 0.52
CA MET A 60 -1.74 -2.52 -0.34
C MET A 60 -1.51 -1.78 -1.66
N ALA A 61 -0.26 -1.81 -2.14
CA ALA A 61 0.07 -1.38 -3.48
C ALA A 61 -0.09 -2.57 -4.45
N ASP A 62 -0.98 -2.44 -5.43
CA ASP A 62 -1.22 -3.46 -6.45
C ASP A 62 -0.61 -3.04 -7.79
N VAL A 63 0.70 -3.28 -7.94
CA VAL A 63 1.45 -2.89 -9.15
C VAL A 63 1.06 -3.76 -10.36
N LYS A 64 0.57 -4.98 -10.14
CA LYS A 64 0.27 -5.96 -11.22
C LYS A 64 -1.22 -6.09 -11.52
N GLY A 65 -2.09 -5.52 -10.68
CA GLY A 65 -3.54 -5.66 -10.78
C GLY A 65 -4.05 -7.02 -10.28
N ASP A 66 -3.21 -7.83 -9.64
CA ASP A 66 -3.53 -9.20 -9.24
C ASP A 66 -4.14 -9.32 -7.83
N LEU A 67 -4.22 -8.22 -7.08
CA LEU A 67 -4.88 -8.15 -5.76
C LEU A 67 -6.32 -7.64 -5.86
N SER A 68 -6.66 -6.92 -6.92
CA SER A 68 -7.97 -6.30 -7.13
C SER A 68 -9.17 -7.24 -7.01
N GLY A 69 -8.99 -8.54 -7.30
CA GLY A 69 -10.03 -9.57 -7.18
C GLY A 69 -10.61 -9.75 -5.77
N ILE A 70 -9.95 -9.24 -4.72
CA ILE A 70 -10.41 -9.33 -3.33
C ILE A 70 -11.79 -8.67 -3.08
N GLY A 71 -12.18 -7.73 -3.95
CA GLY A 71 -13.46 -7.03 -3.90
C GLY A 71 -14.66 -7.84 -4.42
N ALA A 72 -14.41 -8.97 -5.09
CA ALA A 72 -15.45 -9.85 -5.61
C ALA A 72 -15.47 -11.17 -4.84
N ALA A 73 -16.65 -11.79 -4.72
CA ALA A 73 -16.73 -13.15 -4.21
C ALA A 73 -16.08 -14.12 -5.19
N GLY A 74 -15.20 -14.99 -4.68
CA GLY A 74 -14.53 -16.01 -5.50
C GLY A 74 -15.52 -16.95 -6.20
N THR A 75 -15.12 -17.50 -7.34
CA THR A 75 -15.88 -18.56 -8.02
C THR A 75 -15.33 -19.93 -7.63
N ALA A 76 -16.22 -20.91 -7.44
CA ALA A 76 -15.87 -22.28 -7.09
C ALA A 76 -15.33 -23.05 -8.32
N ALA A 77 -14.21 -22.58 -8.89
CA ALA A 77 -13.57 -23.23 -10.03
C ALA A 77 -13.05 -24.63 -9.65
N PRO A 78 -13.08 -25.63 -10.55
CA PRO A 78 -12.63 -26.99 -10.24
C PRO A 78 -11.21 -27.07 -9.68
N LYS A 79 -10.29 -26.25 -10.21
CA LYS A 79 -8.90 -26.16 -9.74
C LYS A 79 -8.78 -25.64 -8.31
N LEU A 80 -9.66 -24.71 -7.91
CA LEU A 80 -9.71 -24.18 -6.55
C LEU A 80 -10.22 -25.26 -5.60
N LEU A 81 -11.33 -25.93 -5.94
CA LEU A 81 -11.92 -27.00 -5.14
C LEU A 81 -10.93 -28.15 -4.90
N GLN A 82 -10.26 -28.63 -5.95
CA GLN A 82 -9.19 -29.64 -5.83
C GLN A 82 -8.07 -29.19 -4.89
N ARG A 83 -7.68 -27.90 -4.96
CA ARG A 83 -6.64 -27.37 -4.09
C ARG A 83 -7.08 -27.31 -2.64
N LEU A 84 -8.32 -26.90 -2.37
CA LEU A 84 -8.91 -26.84 -1.04
C LEU A 84 -9.02 -28.23 -0.40
N GLU A 85 -9.47 -29.21 -1.18
CA GLU A 85 -9.51 -30.63 -0.77
C GLU A 85 -8.11 -31.15 -0.43
N ALA A 86 -7.11 -30.87 -1.28
CA ALA A 86 -5.73 -31.28 -1.06
C ALA A 86 -5.07 -30.69 0.21
N ILE A 87 -5.64 -29.62 0.77
CA ILE A 87 -5.17 -29.00 2.03
C ILE A 87 -6.19 -29.17 3.17
N GLY A 88 -7.21 -30.02 2.98
CA GLY A 88 -8.21 -30.35 3.99
C GLY A 88 -9.17 -29.22 4.33
N ILE A 89 -9.37 -28.24 3.45
CA ILE A 89 -10.37 -27.17 3.65
C ILE A 89 -11.68 -27.63 3.02
N THR A 90 -12.62 -28.04 3.86
CA THR A 90 -13.96 -28.50 3.47
C THR A 90 -15.01 -27.39 3.54
N GLU A 91 -14.78 -26.37 4.37
CA GLU A 91 -15.67 -25.24 4.59
C GLU A 91 -15.14 -23.98 3.89
N TYR A 92 -15.31 -23.92 2.57
CA TYR A 92 -15.00 -22.73 1.78
C TYR A 92 -16.27 -22.01 1.36
N ALA A 93 -16.52 -20.85 1.95
CA ALA A 93 -17.57 -19.94 1.54
C ALA A 93 -16.93 -18.74 0.79
N PRO A 94 -17.15 -18.60 -0.53
CA PRO A 94 -16.70 -17.42 -1.24
C PRO A 94 -17.37 -16.17 -0.69
N ARG A 95 -16.58 -15.12 -0.46
CA ARG A 95 -17.07 -13.82 0.02
C ARG A 95 -16.32 -12.70 -0.67
N ALA A 96 -17.00 -11.57 -0.86
CA ALA A 96 -16.37 -10.33 -1.26
C ALA A 96 -15.87 -9.59 -0.01
N ASN A 97 -14.75 -8.88 -0.13
CA ASN A 97 -14.30 -7.96 0.91
C ASN A 97 -14.66 -6.53 0.50
N THR A 98 -15.01 -5.69 1.46
CA THR A 98 -15.16 -4.26 1.21
C THR A 98 -13.80 -3.69 0.84
N ALA A 99 -13.64 -3.29 -0.42
CA ALA A 99 -12.41 -2.74 -0.95
C ALA A 99 -12.69 -1.41 -1.65
N VAL A 100 -11.77 -0.46 -1.51
CA VAL A 100 -11.78 0.82 -2.20
C VAL A 100 -10.51 0.88 -3.05
N PHE A 101 -10.66 0.91 -4.36
CA PHE A 101 -9.52 0.99 -5.28
C PHE A 101 -9.08 2.43 -5.42
N TRP A 102 -7.83 2.69 -5.07
CA TRP A 102 -7.20 4.00 -5.22
C TRP A 102 -6.36 3.98 -6.48
N ASP A 103 -6.59 4.97 -7.35
CA ASP A 103 -5.87 5.11 -8.60
C ASP A 103 -5.05 6.41 -8.58
N VAL A 104 -3.74 6.25 -8.79
CA VAL A 104 -2.77 7.35 -8.83
C VAL A 104 -3.03 8.26 -10.03
N PHE A 105 -3.54 7.72 -11.14
CA PHE A 105 -3.89 8.48 -12.33
C PHE A 105 -5.36 8.95 -12.32
N GLY A 106 -6.19 8.37 -11.44
CA GLY A 106 -7.59 8.74 -11.28
C GLY A 106 -8.50 8.32 -12.45
N GLU A 107 -8.14 7.27 -13.20
CA GLU A 107 -8.87 6.78 -14.36
C GLU A 107 -9.85 5.64 -14.01
N GLN A 108 -9.41 4.68 -13.21
CA GLN A 108 -10.10 3.41 -12.95
C GLN A 108 -10.57 3.25 -11.50
N GLY A 109 -10.21 4.18 -10.62
CA GLY A 109 -10.49 4.12 -9.20
C GLY A 109 -10.64 5.49 -8.55
N HIS A 110 -10.76 5.49 -7.22
CA HIS A 110 -10.79 6.72 -6.44
C HIS A 110 -9.46 7.45 -6.61
N PRO A 111 -9.46 8.73 -7.06
CA PRO A 111 -8.23 9.44 -7.31
C PRO A 111 -7.47 9.63 -6.01
N VAL A 112 -6.19 9.27 -6.01
CA VAL A 112 -5.29 9.62 -4.90
C VAL A 112 -5.12 11.14 -4.92
N ARG A 113 -5.64 11.81 -3.89
CA ARG A 113 -5.47 13.25 -3.72
C ARG A 113 -4.26 13.50 -2.83
N ALA A 114 -3.15 13.92 -3.44
CA ALA A 114 -1.98 14.43 -2.75
C ALA A 114 -1.41 15.60 -3.55
N THR A 115 -1.13 16.71 -2.88
CA THR A 115 -0.47 17.89 -3.45
C THR A 115 1.02 17.87 -3.14
N ILE A 116 1.80 18.70 -3.82
CA ILE A 116 3.22 18.90 -3.48
C ILE A 116 3.37 19.44 -2.05
N SER A 117 2.46 20.32 -1.63
CA SER A 117 2.38 20.78 -0.24
C SER A 117 2.15 19.64 0.75
N ASP A 118 1.27 18.67 0.45
CA ASP A 118 1.03 17.51 1.34
C ASP A 118 2.28 16.62 1.48
N MET A 119 3.07 16.51 0.41
CA MET A 119 4.31 15.72 0.42
C MET A 119 5.42 16.41 1.22
N GLY A 120 5.51 17.75 1.12
CA GLY A 120 6.49 18.56 1.81
C GLY A 120 7.93 18.38 1.30
N PRO A 121 8.87 19.24 1.76
CA PRO A 121 10.22 19.30 1.23
C PRO A 121 11.04 18.03 1.50
N LEU A 122 10.82 17.38 2.65
CA LEU A 122 11.58 16.18 3.04
C LEU A 122 11.29 14.98 2.14
N LEU A 123 10.02 14.70 1.86
CA LEU A 123 9.64 13.56 1.02
C LEU A 123 10.07 13.79 -0.43
N ILE A 124 9.87 15.01 -0.94
CA ILE A 124 10.31 15.39 -2.30
C ILE A 124 11.83 15.28 -2.42
N ALA A 125 12.60 15.76 -1.42
CA ALA A 125 14.05 15.65 -1.44
C ALA A 125 14.52 14.18 -1.50
N ARG A 126 13.88 13.29 -0.75
CA ARG A 126 14.19 11.85 -0.79
C ARG A 126 13.82 11.21 -2.13
N LEU A 127 12.64 11.54 -2.68
CA LEU A 127 12.18 11.02 -3.97
C LEU A 127 13.09 11.44 -5.13
N LEU A 128 13.58 12.68 -5.09
CA LEU A 128 14.49 13.23 -6.09
C LEU A 128 15.98 12.93 -5.79
N ASN A 129 16.26 12.23 -4.69
CA ASN A 129 17.61 11.92 -4.21
C ASN A 129 18.52 13.16 -4.15
N LEU A 130 18.00 14.25 -3.57
CA LEU A 130 18.71 15.51 -3.43
C LEU A 130 19.85 15.41 -2.41
N ASN A 131 20.93 16.16 -2.64
CA ASN A 131 21.97 16.33 -1.63
C ASN A 131 21.54 17.32 -0.52
N ASP A 132 22.37 17.47 0.52
CA ASP A 132 22.05 18.33 1.68
C ASP A 132 21.81 19.80 1.29
N ILE A 133 22.60 20.33 0.35
CA ILE A 133 22.47 21.71 -0.13
C ILE A 133 21.14 21.89 -0.87
N GLN A 134 20.85 21.00 -1.81
CA GLN A 134 19.59 21.01 -2.58
C GLN A 134 18.38 20.83 -1.67
N THR A 135 18.48 19.97 -0.66
CA THR A 135 17.44 19.77 0.36
C THR A 135 17.22 21.02 1.19
N GLY A 136 18.29 21.72 1.59
CA GLY A 136 18.22 23.00 2.29
C GLY A 136 17.52 24.07 1.45
N VAL A 137 17.90 24.20 0.18
CA VAL A 137 17.24 25.13 -0.77
C VAL A 137 15.77 24.78 -0.95
N LEU A 138 15.43 23.50 -1.15
CA LEU A 138 14.04 23.07 -1.31
C LEU A 138 13.22 23.37 -0.04
N THR A 139 13.79 23.17 1.15
CA THR A 139 13.14 23.50 2.41
C THR A 139 12.85 25.00 2.52
N LEU A 140 13.78 25.85 2.08
CA LEU A 140 13.57 27.30 2.01
C LEU A 140 12.45 27.66 1.02
N VAL A 141 12.42 27.03 -0.15
CA VAL A 141 11.37 27.24 -1.17
C VAL A 141 9.98 26.95 -0.59
N PHE A 142 9.82 25.82 0.11
CA PHE A 142 8.57 25.47 0.77
C PHE A 142 8.20 26.47 1.88
N LYS A 143 9.18 26.87 2.71
CA LYS A 143 8.94 27.87 3.76
C LYS A 143 8.44 29.19 3.19
N ILE A 144 9.06 29.69 2.12
CA ILE A 144 8.62 30.94 1.47
C ILE A 144 7.21 30.77 0.89
N ALA A 145 6.88 29.60 0.32
CA ALA A 145 5.53 29.34 -0.17
C ALA A 145 4.50 29.40 0.96
N ASP A 146 4.78 28.74 2.08
CA ASP A 146 3.92 28.73 3.27
C ASP A 146 3.76 30.14 3.88
N ASP A 147 4.85 30.88 4.04
CA ASP A 147 4.86 32.24 4.60
C ASP A 147 4.02 33.22 3.75
N ASN A 148 3.87 32.94 2.45
CA ASN A 148 3.07 33.74 1.51
C ASN A 148 1.68 33.14 1.21
N GLY A 149 1.29 32.05 1.87
CA GLY A 149 0.01 31.39 1.65
C GLY A 149 -0.14 30.78 0.25
N MET A 150 0.97 30.43 -0.40
CA MET A 150 1.01 29.85 -1.74
C MET A 150 1.01 28.31 -1.65
N LEU A 151 -0.15 27.70 -1.88
CA LEU A 151 -0.28 26.25 -1.90
C LEU A 151 0.32 25.68 -3.21
N LEU A 152 1.21 24.68 -3.09
CA LEU A 152 1.84 24.01 -4.22
C LEU A 152 1.03 22.75 -4.55
N LEU A 153 0.23 22.80 -5.61
CA LEU A 153 -0.66 21.70 -5.97
C LEU A 153 0.09 20.62 -6.75
N ASP A 154 0.89 21.03 -7.73
CA ASP A 154 1.58 20.12 -8.64
C ASP A 154 3.05 20.50 -8.87
N LEU A 155 3.74 19.72 -9.73
CA LEU A 155 5.15 19.97 -10.06
C LEU A 155 5.39 21.24 -10.87
N LYS A 156 4.37 21.80 -11.53
CA LYS A 156 4.48 23.08 -12.24
C LYS A 156 4.53 24.21 -11.23
N ASP A 157 3.70 24.14 -10.19
CA ASP A 157 3.73 25.10 -9.09
C ASP A 157 5.07 25.07 -8.36
N LEU A 158 5.58 23.88 -8.04
CA LEU A 158 6.90 23.75 -7.42
C LEU A 158 8.01 24.36 -8.29
N ARG A 159 7.98 24.11 -9.60
CA ARG A 159 8.96 24.68 -10.54
C ARG A 159 8.87 26.20 -10.59
N ALA A 160 7.65 26.74 -10.65
CA ALA A 160 7.40 28.17 -10.64
C ALA A 160 7.90 28.80 -9.32
N MET A 161 7.67 28.13 -8.19
CA MET A 161 8.13 28.59 -6.89
C MET A 161 9.66 28.58 -6.77
N VAL A 162 10.33 27.53 -7.24
CA VAL A 162 11.81 27.47 -7.29
C VAL A 162 12.36 28.62 -8.14
N GLN A 163 11.75 28.89 -9.29
CA GLN A 163 12.15 30.00 -10.16
C GLN A 163 11.94 31.36 -9.48
N PHE A 164 10.76 31.57 -8.89
CA PHE A 164 10.42 32.79 -8.17
C PHE A 164 11.40 33.08 -7.03
N VAL A 165 11.74 32.07 -6.21
CA VAL A 165 12.73 32.20 -5.13
C VAL A 165 14.12 32.52 -5.68
N GLY A 166 14.52 31.89 -6.78
CA GLY A 166 15.80 32.16 -7.44
C GLY A 166 15.91 33.60 -7.97
N GLU A 167 14.86 34.09 -8.64
CA GLU A 167 14.80 35.45 -9.19
C GLU A 167 14.74 36.53 -8.09
N ASN A 168 14.16 36.20 -6.94
CA ASN A 168 13.98 37.10 -5.81
C ASN A 168 14.91 36.78 -4.63
N ALA A 169 16.01 36.06 -4.86
CA ALA A 169 16.88 35.55 -3.78
C ALA A 169 17.36 36.65 -2.82
N LYS A 170 17.58 37.87 -3.31
CA LYS A 170 17.99 39.04 -2.49
C LYS A 170 16.91 39.50 -1.50
N SER A 171 15.65 39.22 -1.78
CA SER A 171 14.51 39.58 -0.93
C SER A 171 14.25 38.53 0.16
N PHE A 172 14.86 37.35 0.04
CA PHE A 172 14.66 36.22 0.95
C PHE A 172 15.90 35.89 1.80
N THR A 173 16.86 36.82 1.85
CA THR A 173 18.00 36.72 2.76
C THR A 173 17.57 37.04 4.19
N THR A 174 17.77 36.11 5.12
CA THR A 174 17.75 36.37 6.58
C THR A 174 18.97 37.13 7.04
#